data_AF-A0A183VBP4-F1
#
_entry.id   AF-A0A183VBP4-F1
#
_cell.length_a   1.000
_cell.length_b   1.000
_cell.length_c   1.000
_cell.angle_alpha   90.00
_cell.angle_beta   90.00
_cell.angle_gamma   90.00
#
_symmetry.space_group_name_H-M   'P 1'
#
loop_
_entity.id
_entity.type
_entity.pdbx_description
1 polymer ?
#
loop_
_entity_poly.entity_id
_entity_poly.type
_entity_poly.pdbx_seq_one_letter_code
_entity_poly.pdbx_strand_id
1 'polypeptide(L)'
;MECLLMAYFIRLVLLIVERKSRNWKVILLGLLLSALSFLLLASVVSLILLTPKSQMQQSATSEALLSHGKQSHWKDDDSLSGYGKSKVDAIEVSPNFLLTLLITKRRICVFEASTDRNEKSWEDFREEHIESARILFFGNLSRNGAPVHPLQFQRYARSLGVDNDCHVILYDRGDIIWATYAFWIFTLFGHSRVSVLSGGFEEWKRLQATSEQYRTESGPGAYVQRVGNFRAEWNSDVICTFDDVLANAELKTYDLVDAQDREVLCPVYLWFHILQNTF
;
A
#
# COMPACT_ATOMS: atom_id res chain seq x y z
N MET A 1 -10.29 19.55 20.52
CA MET A 1 -10.23 20.32 19.25
C MET A 1 -11.29 21.42 19.20
N GLU A 2 -12.51 21.18 19.70
CA GLU A 2 -13.63 22.15 19.71
C GLU A 2 -13.38 23.40 20.58
N CYS A 3 -12.71 23.28 21.72
CA CYS A 3 -12.42 24.44 22.59
C CYS A 3 -11.41 25.44 22.00
N LEU A 4 -10.49 24.98 21.15
CA LEU A 4 -9.47 25.83 20.52
C LEU A 4 -10.05 26.65 19.37
N LEU A 5 -10.98 26.06 18.60
CA LEU A 5 -11.70 26.76 17.53
C LEU A 5 -12.64 27.84 18.08
N MET A 6 -13.37 27.56 19.17
CA MET A 6 -14.19 28.57 19.85
C MET A 6 -13.35 29.73 20.41
N ALA A 7 -12.21 29.44 21.03
CA ALA A 7 -11.32 30.47 21.57
C ALA A 7 -10.74 31.37 20.46
N TYR A 8 -10.40 30.80 19.30
CA TYR A 8 -9.92 31.56 18.14
C TYR A 8 -11.01 32.46 17.55
N PHE A 9 -12.24 31.96 17.48
CA PHE A 9 -13.39 32.70 16.97
C PHE A 9 -13.76 33.89 17.86
N ILE A 10 -13.78 33.69 19.19
CA ILE A 10 -14.02 34.77 20.16
C ILE A 10 -12.94 35.85 20.06
N ARG A 11 -11.66 35.46 19.93
CA ARG A 11 -10.55 36.41 19.71
C ARG A 11 -10.70 37.19 18.41
N LEU A 12 -11.13 36.54 17.32
CA LEU A 12 -11.32 37.20 16.03
C LEU A 12 -12.47 38.21 16.06
N VAL A 13 -13.58 37.86 16.71
CA VAL A 13 -14.73 38.75 16.88
C VAL A 13 -14.37 39.94 17.77
N LEU A 14 -13.63 39.73 18.86
CA LEU A 14 -13.16 40.82 19.73
C LEU A 14 -12.19 41.76 18.98
N LEU A 15 -11.31 41.23 18.13
CA LEU A 15 -10.42 42.04 17.29
C LEU A 15 -11.17 42.90 16.26
N ILE A 16 -12.29 42.39 15.74
CA ILE A 16 -13.16 43.14 14.80
C ILE A 16 -13.95 44.23 15.54
N VAL A 17 -14.33 43.99 16.80
CA VAL A 17 -15.07 44.96 17.63
C VAL A 17 -14.15 46.04 18.21
N GLU A 18 -12.91 45.73 18.58
CA GLU A 18 -11.95 46.70 19.13
C GLU A 18 -11.39 47.67 18.08
N ARG A 19 -11.28 47.25 16.82
CA ARG A 19 -10.95 48.17 15.72
C ARG A 19 -12.21 48.94 15.34
N LYS A 20 -12.34 50.16 15.90
CA LYS A 20 -13.32 51.20 15.50
C LYS A 20 -13.12 51.61 14.03
N SER A 21 -13.43 50.71 13.11
CA SER A 21 -13.39 50.92 11.67
C SER A 21 -14.70 51.59 11.25
N ARG A 22 -14.59 52.84 10.78
CA ARG A 22 -15.71 53.64 10.27
C ARG A 22 -16.32 53.12 8.95
N ASN A 23 -15.85 51.99 8.42
CA ASN A 23 -16.36 51.41 7.19
C ASN A 23 -17.48 50.39 7.49
N TRP A 24 -18.73 50.86 7.40
CA TRP A 24 -19.95 50.05 7.45
C TRP A 24 -19.88 48.77 6.59
N LYS A 25 -19.19 48.83 5.44
CA LYS A 25 -18.97 47.68 4.55
C LYS A 25 -18.22 46.51 5.22
N VAL A 26 -17.27 46.79 6.11
CA VAL A 26 -16.49 45.76 6.82
C VAL A 26 -17.33 45.10 7.91
N ILE A 27 -18.16 45.88 8.60
CA ILE A 27 -19.11 45.38 9.59
C ILE A 27 -20.14 44.48 8.90
N LEU A 28 -20.67 44.91 7.74
CA LEU A 28 -21.64 44.13 6.97
C LEU A 28 -21.05 42.80 6.48
N LEU A 29 -19.80 42.81 5.98
CA LEU A 29 -19.10 41.61 5.55
C LEU A 29 -18.86 40.65 6.73
N GLY A 30 -18.49 41.17 7.91
CA GLY A 30 -18.30 40.37 9.12
C GLY A 30 -19.59 39.71 9.60
N LEU A 31 -20.71 40.43 9.57
CA LEU A 31 -22.04 39.88 9.90
C LEU A 31 -22.52 38.85 8.88
N LEU A 32 -22.18 39.03 7.60
CA LEU A 32 -22.56 38.10 6.54
C LEU A 32 -21.76 36.79 6.63
N LEU A 33 -20.46 36.87 6.94
CA LEU A 33 -19.61 35.70 7.18
C LEU A 33 -20.02 34.93 8.44
N SER A 34 -20.39 35.63 9.52
CA SER A 34 -20.87 34.95 10.73
C SER A 34 -22.21 34.26 10.51
N ALA A 35 -23.14 34.88 9.78
CA ALA A 35 -24.41 34.26 9.40
C ALA A 35 -24.21 33.02 8.52
N LEU A 36 -23.30 33.08 7.54
CA LEU A 36 -22.98 31.93 6.67
C LEU A 36 -22.38 30.76 7.47
N SER A 37 -21.52 31.05 8.44
CA SER A 37 -20.95 30.03 9.34
C SER A 37 -22.02 29.36 10.21
N PHE A 38 -22.99 30.12 10.71
CA PHE A 38 -24.10 29.56 11.49
C PHE A 38 -25.01 28.66 10.64
N LEU A 39 -25.29 29.05 9.39
CA LEU A 39 -26.08 28.23 8.47
C LEU A 39 -25.38 26.91 8.11
N LEU A 40 -24.06 26.93 7.90
CA LEU A 40 -23.27 25.72 7.68
C LEU A 40 -23.30 24.77 8.89
N LEU A 41 -23.13 25.31 10.11
CA LEU A 41 -23.23 24.51 11.33
C LEU A 41 -24.61 23.91 11.52
N ALA A 42 -25.68 24.68 11.29
CA ALA A 42 -27.06 24.18 11.36
C ALA A 42 -27.33 23.07 10.34
N SER A 43 -26.78 23.18 9.12
CA SER A 43 -26.88 22.16 8.08
C SER A 43 -26.20 20.85 8.49
N VAL A 44 -24.97 20.91 9.02
CA VAL A 44 -24.23 19.73 9.48
C VAL A 44 -24.94 19.05 10.67
N VAL A 45 -25.46 19.82 11.63
CA VAL A 45 -26.23 19.29 12.75
C VAL A 45 -27.52 18.62 12.27
N SER A 46 -28.22 19.22 11.31
CA SER A 46 -29.42 18.63 10.70
C SER A 46 -29.09 17.31 10.01
N LEU A 47 -27.97 17.25 9.27
CA LEU A 47 -27.50 16.03 8.61
C LEU A 47 -27.21 14.90 9.61
N ILE A 48 -26.58 15.21 10.75
CA ILE A 48 -26.28 14.25 11.81
C ILE A 48 -27.57 13.75 12.48
N LEU A 49 -28.54 14.64 12.75
CA LEU A 49 -29.81 14.29 13.39
C LEU A 49 -30.78 13.54 12.46
N LEU A 50 -30.66 13.71 11.14
CA LEU A 50 -31.50 13.05 10.13
C LEU A 50 -30.94 11.70 9.67
N THR A 51 -29.78 11.26 10.15
CA THR A 51 -29.33 9.88 9.90
C THR A 51 -30.13 8.90 10.78
N PRO A 52 -30.97 8.01 10.21
CA PRO A 52 -31.73 7.07 11.01
C PRO A 52 -30.79 6.01 11.60
N LYS A 53 -30.78 5.91 12.94
CA LYS A 53 -30.26 4.74 13.66
C LYS A 53 -31.12 3.54 13.30
N SER A 54 -30.67 2.71 12.37
CA SER A 54 -31.13 1.33 12.24
C SER A 54 -29.93 0.40 12.42
N GLN A 55 -29.92 -0.31 13.55
CA GLN A 55 -29.00 -1.41 13.81
C GLN A 55 -29.84 -2.67 14.03
N MET A 56 -29.31 -3.79 13.53
CA MET A 56 -29.58 -5.17 13.92
C MET A 56 -30.91 -5.81 13.48
N GLN A 57 -30.84 -6.68 12.47
CA GLN A 57 -31.23 -8.10 12.55
C GLN A 57 -30.86 -8.83 11.24
N GLN A 58 -29.86 -9.71 11.24
CA GLN A 58 -29.83 -10.94 10.45
C GLN A 58 -28.62 -11.80 10.85
N SER A 59 -28.79 -12.54 11.94
CA SER A 59 -28.16 -13.83 12.14
C SER A 59 -29.05 -14.91 11.51
N ALA A 60 -28.42 -15.95 10.97
CA ALA A 60 -29.01 -17.19 10.43
C ALA A 60 -29.58 -17.12 9.01
N THR A 61 -28.79 -17.53 8.02
CA THR A 61 -28.99 -18.77 7.23
C THR A 61 -28.06 -18.76 6.00
N SER A 62 -27.05 -19.62 6.01
CA SER A 62 -26.48 -20.24 4.80
C SER A 62 -25.42 -21.29 5.16
N GLU A 63 -25.77 -22.19 6.09
CA GLU A 63 -25.29 -23.57 6.02
C GLU A 63 -26.17 -24.31 5.03
N ALA A 64 -25.81 -24.23 3.75
CA ALA A 64 -26.14 -25.20 2.71
C ALA A 64 -25.57 -24.68 1.41
N LEU A 65 -24.33 -25.09 1.09
CA LEU A 65 -23.83 -25.39 -0.26
C LEU A 65 -22.38 -25.86 -0.12
N LEU A 66 -22.20 -26.97 0.59
CA LEU A 66 -21.12 -27.90 0.27
C LEU A 66 -21.49 -28.53 -1.07
N SER A 67 -20.65 -28.36 -2.09
CA SER A 67 -19.87 -29.50 -2.58
C SER A 67 -19.02 -29.17 -3.81
N HIS A 68 -17.88 -29.86 -3.87
CA HIS A 68 -16.97 -30.10 -5.01
C HIS A 68 -15.82 -29.11 -5.26
N GLY A 69 -14.60 -29.54 -4.91
CA GLY A 69 -13.38 -29.03 -5.55
C GLY A 69 -12.05 -29.24 -4.81
N LYS A 70 -11.58 -30.48 -4.73
CA LYS A 70 -10.18 -30.97 -4.54
C LYS A 70 -9.26 -30.26 -3.51
N GLN A 71 -9.00 -31.01 -2.43
CA GLN A 71 -7.96 -30.82 -1.44
C GLN A 71 -6.58 -31.22 -2.00
N SER A 72 -5.60 -30.30 -2.04
CA SER A 72 -4.18 -30.65 -2.16
C SER A 72 -3.55 -30.70 -0.78
N HIS A 73 -3.09 -31.89 -0.41
CA HIS A 73 -2.48 -32.25 0.85
C HIS A 73 -1.06 -31.67 0.98
N TRP A 74 -0.88 -30.67 1.83
CA TRP A 74 0.43 -30.28 2.39
C TRP A 74 0.39 -30.55 3.89
N LYS A 75 1.34 -31.36 4.36
CA LYS A 75 1.52 -31.68 5.78
C LYS A 75 2.34 -30.55 6.41
N ASP A 76 1.66 -29.69 7.18
CA ASP A 76 2.32 -28.80 8.12
C ASP A 76 2.41 -29.50 9.48
N ASP A 77 3.63 -29.81 9.91
CA ASP A 77 3.95 -30.09 11.29
C ASP A 77 4.73 -28.88 11.82
N ASP A 78 4.02 -27.94 12.43
CA ASP A 78 4.62 -27.01 13.38
C ASP A 78 3.54 -26.55 14.37
N SER A 79 3.38 -27.35 15.42
CA SER A 79 2.52 -27.04 16.55
C SER A 79 3.14 -25.88 17.34
N LEU A 80 2.68 -24.63 17.10
CA LEU A 80 2.54 -23.52 18.07
C LEU A 80 2.19 -22.18 17.37
N SER A 81 0.97 -22.04 16.82
CA SER A 81 0.30 -20.73 16.75
C SER A 81 -1.20 -20.89 16.53
N GLY A 82 -1.98 -20.75 17.60
CA GLY A 82 -3.43 -20.60 17.51
C GLY A 82 -3.82 -19.22 17.00
N TYR A 83 -3.69 -18.99 15.71
CA TYR A 83 -4.38 -17.94 14.96
C TYR A 83 -4.40 -18.37 13.50
N GLY A 84 -5.57 -18.73 12.97
CA GLY A 84 -5.72 -19.10 11.57
C GLY A 84 -5.42 -17.90 10.70
N LYS A 85 -4.20 -17.80 10.16
CA LYS A 85 -3.83 -16.77 9.19
C LYS A 85 -4.62 -16.99 7.91
N SER A 86 -5.37 -15.97 7.50
CA SER A 86 -5.94 -15.95 6.16
C SER A 86 -4.80 -15.85 5.12
N LYS A 87 -5.06 -16.23 3.86
CA LYS A 87 -4.09 -16.09 2.76
C LYS A 87 -3.64 -14.63 2.54
N VAL A 88 -4.45 -13.67 2.98
CA VAL A 88 -4.16 -12.22 2.94
C VAL A 88 -3.14 -11.83 4.02
N ASP A 89 -3.24 -12.39 5.23
CA ASP A 89 -2.29 -12.17 6.34
C ASP A 89 -0.88 -12.76 6.07
N ALA A 90 -0.73 -13.52 4.98
CA ALA A 90 0.56 -14.03 4.51
C ALA A 90 1.26 -13.03 3.56
N ILE A 91 0.49 -12.22 2.83
CA ILE A 91 0.99 -11.31 1.77
C ILE A 91 1.26 -9.91 2.33
N GLU A 92 0.40 -9.41 3.21
CA GLU A 92 0.56 -8.08 3.81
C GLU A 92 0.98 -8.21 5.27
N VAL A 93 1.90 -7.34 5.72
CA VAL A 93 2.32 -7.23 7.11
C VAL A 93 2.02 -5.85 7.66
N SER A 94 1.46 -5.79 8.87
CA SER A 94 1.24 -4.51 9.55
C SER A 94 2.54 -3.93 10.12
N PRO A 95 2.61 -2.61 10.34
CA PRO A 95 3.76 -1.99 11.02
C PRO A 95 4.07 -2.60 12.39
N ASN A 96 3.04 -2.92 13.19
CA ASN A 96 3.21 -3.60 14.49
C ASN A 96 3.86 -4.99 14.34
N PHE A 97 3.50 -5.72 13.28
CA PHE A 97 4.09 -7.03 13.02
C PHE A 97 5.56 -6.91 12.61
N LEU A 98 5.89 -5.97 11.72
CA LEU A 98 7.29 -5.67 11.36
C LEU A 98 8.10 -5.24 12.59
N LEU A 99 7.56 -4.36 13.43
CA LEU A 99 8.19 -3.94 14.69
C LEU A 99 8.49 -5.15 15.60
N THR A 100 7.55 -6.10 15.70
CA THR A 100 7.76 -7.34 16.45
C THR A 100 8.91 -8.16 15.88
N LEU A 101 9.02 -8.27 14.55
CA LEU A 101 10.10 -9.02 13.89
C LEU A 101 11.46 -8.36 14.10
N LEU A 102 11.53 -7.02 14.07
CA LEU A 102 12.73 -6.23 14.35
C LEU A 102 13.21 -6.42 15.80
N ILE A 103 12.30 -6.28 16.77
CA ILE A 103 12.60 -6.43 18.20
C ILE A 103 13.07 -7.85 18.52
N THR A 104 12.39 -8.86 17.97
CA THR A 104 12.70 -10.28 18.21
C THR A 104 13.89 -10.79 17.39
N LYS A 105 14.55 -9.93 16.60
CA LYS A 105 15.74 -10.24 15.79
C LYS A 105 15.55 -11.47 14.90
N ARG A 106 14.36 -11.61 14.29
CA ARG A 106 14.10 -12.69 13.34
C ARG A 106 14.95 -12.51 12.08
N ARG A 107 15.14 -13.60 11.33
CA ARG A 107 15.81 -13.57 10.03
C ARG A 107 14.89 -12.92 8.99
N ILE A 108 14.92 -11.59 8.94
CA ILE A 108 14.18 -10.78 7.99
C ILE A 108 15.12 -10.02 7.07
N CYS A 109 14.63 -9.66 5.90
CA CYS A 109 15.27 -8.71 4.99
C CYS A 109 14.24 -7.64 4.67
N VAL A 110 14.47 -6.43 5.17
CA VAL A 110 13.59 -5.28 4.93
C VAL A 110 14.14 -4.50 3.74
N PHE A 111 13.30 -4.24 2.73
CA PHE A 111 13.69 -3.47 1.56
C PHE A 111 12.75 -2.33 1.27
N GLU A 112 13.34 -1.18 0.96
CA GLU A 112 12.65 -0.11 0.24
C GLU A 112 12.78 -0.36 -1.26
N ALA A 113 11.66 -0.56 -1.95
CA ALA A 113 11.64 -0.66 -3.40
C ALA A 113 11.77 0.75 -4.02
N SER A 114 12.78 0.93 -4.86
CA SER A 114 12.95 2.19 -5.58
C SER A 114 11.90 2.36 -6.67
N THR A 115 11.67 3.61 -7.06
CA THR A 115 10.96 3.90 -8.32
C THR A 115 11.87 3.67 -9.53
N ASP A 116 11.36 3.94 -10.73
CA ASP A 116 12.14 4.07 -11.96
C ASP A 116 13.18 5.22 -11.90
N ARG A 117 12.99 6.20 -11.01
CA ARG A 117 13.95 7.26 -10.69
C ARG A 117 14.91 6.81 -9.58
N ASN A 118 15.89 5.99 -9.95
CA ASN A 118 16.85 5.39 -9.00
C ASN A 118 17.62 6.41 -8.16
N GLU A 119 18.11 7.50 -8.76
CA GLU A 119 18.91 8.51 -8.06
C GLU A 119 18.12 9.20 -6.95
N LYS A 120 16.90 9.68 -7.28
CA LYS A 120 16.00 10.29 -6.30
C LYS A 120 15.62 9.32 -5.18
N SER A 121 15.31 8.07 -5.54
CA SER A 121 14.97 7.04 -4.55
C SER A 121 16.15 6.76 -3.61
N TRP A 122 17.38 6.79 -4.14
CA TRP A 122 18.60 6.62 -3.34
C TRP A 122 18.87 7.81 -2.41
N GLU A 123 18.62 9.03 -2.86
CA GLU A 123 18.71 10.23 -2.02
C GLU A 123 17.73 10.15 -0.85
N ASP A 124 16.44 9.89 -1.13
CA ASP A 124 15.40 9.78 -0.11
C ASP A 124 15.70 8.69 0.91
N PHE A 125 16.10 7.51 0.42
CA PHE A 125 16.49 6.40 1.28
C PHE A 125 17.65 6.78 2.19
N ARG A 126 18.68 7.46 1.67
CA ARG A 126 19.83 7.87 2.50
C ARG A 126 19.50 8.95 3.51
N GLU A 127 18.55 9.83 3.20
CA GLU A 127 18.09 10.82 4.18
C GLU A 127 17.43 10.12 5.36
N GLU A 128 16.52 9.19 5.10
CA GLU A 128 15.83 8.45 6.14
C GLU A 128 15.19 7.17 5.59
N HIS A 129 15.32 6.03 6.25
CA HIS A 129 14.65 4.76 5.90
C HIS A 129 14.26 3.98 7.17
N ILE A 130 13.43 2.93 7.05
CA ILE A 130 13.09 2.06 8.18
C ILE A 130 14.36 1.39 8.70
N GLU A 131 14.51 1.26 10.03
CA GLU A 131 15.69 0.61 10.61
C GLU A 131 15.95 -0.78 10.00
N SER A 132 17.23 -1.11 9.80
CA SER A 132 17.65 -2.36 9.17
C SER A 132 17.27 -2.53 7.68
N ALA A 133 16.65 -1.53 7.05
CA ALA A 133 16.29 -1.62 5.63
C ALA A 133 17.51 -1.47 4.72
N ARG A 134 17.35 -1.98 3.50
CA ARG A 134 18.26 -1.77 2.37
C ARG A 134 17.45 -1.30 1.17
N ILE A 135 18.07 -0.61 0.22
CA ILE A 135 17.39 -0.24 -1.01
C ILE A 135 17.38 -1.41 -2.02
N LEU A 136 16.25 -1.59 -2.69
CA LEU A 136 16.05 -2.54 -3.77
C LEU A 136 15.76 -1.74 -5.05
N PHE A 137 16.73 -1.69 -5.96
CA PHE A 137 16.65 -0.89 -7.17
C PHE A 137 15.79 -1.57 -8.23
N PHE A 138 14.77 -0.85 -8.72
CA PHE A 138 13.85 -1.33 -9.75
C PHE A 138 14.57 -1.80 -11.03
N GLY A 139 15.61 -1.08 -11.46
CA GLY A 139 16.41 -1.44 -12.64
C GLY A 139 17.15 -2.78 -12.54
N ASN A 140 17.24 -3.37 -11.34
CA ASN A 140 17.78 -4.71 -11.12
C ASN A 140 16.69 -5.80 -11.10
N LEU A 141 15.41 -5.41 -11.05
CA LEU A 141 14.25 -6.31 -11.07
C LEU A 141 13.68 -6.44 -12.48
N SER A 142 13.66 -5.34 -13.23
CA SER A 142 13.01 -5.25 -14.53
C SER A 142 13.79 -4.38 -15.50
N ARG A 143 13.63 -4.66 -16.79
CA ARG A 143 14.12 -3.83 -17.89
C ARG A 143 13.03 -3.73 -18.95
N ASN A 144 12.62 -2.50 -19.28
CA ASN A 144 11.57 -2.22 -20.24
C ASN A 144 10.25 -2.95 -19.92
N GLY A 145 9.89 -3.04 -18.64
CA GLY A 145 8.67 -3.72 -18.17
C GLY A 145 8.78 -5.25 -18.04
N ALA A 146 9.84 -5.87 -18.57
CA ALA A 146 10.06 -7.30 -18.47
C ALA A 146 10.97 -7.66 -17.28
N PRO A 147 10.66 -8.70 -16.50
CA PRO A 147 11.55 -9.23 -15.46
C PRO A 147 12.94 -9.53 -16.00
N VAL A 148 13.97 -9.29 -15.18
CA VAL A 148 15.33 -9.73 -15.51
C VAL A 148 15.44 -11.26 -15.52
N HIS A 149 16.50 -11.80 -16.11
CA HIS A 149 16.75 -13.23 -16.09
C HIS A 149 16.85 -13.77 -14.63
N PRO A 150 16.31 -14.97 -14.31
CA PRO A 150 16.32 -15.51 -12.94
C PRO A 150 17.70 -15.50 -12.27
N LEU A 151 18.76 -15.86 -13.02
CA LEU A 151 20.13 -15.85 -12.51
C LEU A 151 20.65 -14.45 -12.18
N GLN A 152 20.21 -13.42 -12.93
CA GLN A 152 20.56 -12.03 -12.65
C GLN A 152 19.91 -11.57 -11.35
N PHE A 153 18.60 -11.82 -11.21
CA PHE A 153 17.88 -11.52 -9.96
C PHE A 153 18.48 -12.29 -8.77
N GLN A 154 18.79 -13.58 -8.95
CA GLN A 154 19.41 -14.39 -7.90
C GLN A 154 20.71 -13.77 -7.38
N ARG A 155 21.62 -13.36 -8.28
CA ARG A 155 22.89 -12.72 -7.90
C ARG A 155 22.65 -11.41 -7.17
N TYR A 156 21.68 -10.63 -7.64
CA TYR A 156 21.32 -9.36 -7.01
C TYR A 156 20.73 -9.54 -5.61
N ALA A 157 19.70 -10.36 -5.45
CA ALA A 157 19.08 -10.67 -4.15
C ALA A 157 20.11 -11.22 -3.15
N ARG A 158 21.00 -12.12 -3.60
CA ARG A 158 22.11 -12.61 -2.76
C ARG A 158 23.08 -11.50 -2.33
N SER A 159 23.40 -10.55 -3.22
CA SER A 159 24.27 -9.41 -2.88
C SER A 159 23.67 -8.50 -1.81
N LEU A 160 22.33 -8.50 -1.69
CA LEU A 160 21.57 -7.81 -0.65
C LEU A 160 21.37 -8.64 0.63
N GLY A 161 21.97 -9.83 0.70
CA GLY A 161 21.91 -10.72 1.86
C GLY A 161 20.67 -11.61 1.94
N VAL A 162 19.88 -11.73 0.86
CA VAL A 162 18.66 -12.55 0.85
C VAL A 162 19.00 -14.04 0.86
N ASP A 163 18.43 -14.75 1.82
CA ASP A 163 18.44 -16.21 1.90
C ASP A 163 17.10 -16.81 1.49
N ASN A 164 17.08 -18.08 1.10
CA ASN A 164 15.84 -18.81 0.81
C ASN A 164 14.86 -18.84 2.00
N ASP A 165 15.37 -18.83 3.24
CA ASP A 165 14.57 -18.98 4.45
C ASP A 165 14.25 -17.66 5.17
N CYS A 166 14.80 -16.53 4.70
CA CYS A 166 14.52 -15.23 5.30
C CYS A 166 13.12 -14.72 4.90
N HIS A 167 12.47 -13.99 5.80
CA HIS A 167 11.25 -13.28 5.48
C HIS A 167 11.59 -11.93 4.84
N VAL A 168 11.30 -11.79 3.55
CA VAL A 168 11.46 -10.55 2.81
C VAL A 168 10.25 -9.64 3.07
N ILE A 169 10.49 -8.42 3.52
CA ILE A 169 9.46 -7.40 3.78
C ILE A 169 9.75 -6.21 2.90
N LEU A 170 8.81 -5.87 2.04
CA LEU A 170 8.94 -4.85 1.01
C LEU A 170 8.06 -3.65 1.36
N TYR A 171 8.60 -2.46 1.19
CA TYR A 171 7.84 -1.22 1.29
C TYR A 171 8.33 -0.23 0.23
N ASP A 172 7.57 0.82 -0.03
CA ASP A 172 8.00 1.95 -0.83
C ASP A 172 7.47 3.26 -0.23
N ARG A 173 7.78 4.37 -0.91
CA ARG A 173 7.29 5.71 -0.60
C ARG A 173 6.19 6.08 -1.60
N GLY A 174 4.94 5.94 -1.18
CA GLY A 174 3.78 6.31 -1.99
C GLY A 174 2.74 5.22 -2.04
N ASP A 175 2.23 4.95 -3.24
CA ASP A 175 1.03 4.13 -3.46
C ASP A 175 1.29 2.62 -3.47
N ILE A 176 2.42 2.14 -2.94
CA ILE A 176 2.73 0.70 -2.79
C ILE A 176 2.89 -0.03 -4.15
N ILE A 177 3.08 0.73 -5.24
CA ILE A 177 3.24 0.21 -6.61
C ILE A 177 4.55 -0.57 -6.77
N TRP A 178 5.67 -0.02 -6.28
CA TRP A 178 6.99 -0.61 -6.51
C TRP A 178 7.25 -1.76 -5.55
N ALA A 179 6.74 -1.67 -4.33
CA ALA A 179 6.78 -2.76 -3.36
C ALA A 179 5.95 -3.97 -3.83
N THR A 180 4.76 -3.76 -4.42
CA THR A 180 3.94 -4.84 -4.97
C THR A 180 4.57 -5.46 -6.22
N TYR A 181 5.18 -4.66 -7.10
CA TYR A 181 5.95 -5.20 -8.22
C TYR A 181 7.14 -6.05 -7.76
N ALA A 182 7.90 -5.56 -6.77
CA ALA A 182 8.98 -6.32 -6.16
C ALA A 182 8.45 -7.62 -5.52
N PHE A 183 7.31 -7.58 -4.83
CA PHE A 183 6.65 -8.76 -4.27
C PHE A 183 6.37 -9.80 -5.36
N TRP A 184 5.81 -9.37 -6.49
CA TRP A 184 5.55 -10.24 -7.62
C TRP A 184 6.85 -10.83 -8.20
N ILE A 185 7.93 -10.06 -8.32
CA ILE A 185 9.23 -10.55 -8.79
C ILE A 185 9.83 -11.62 -7.85
N PHE A 186 9.79 -11.41 -6.53
CA PHE A 186 10.24 -12.42 -5.57
C PHE A 186 9.39 -13.70 -5.68
N THR A 187 8.08 -13.56 -5.86
CA THR A 187 7.14 -14.68 -6.02
C THR A 187 7.37 -15.43 -7.33
N LEU A 188 7.59 -14.71 -8.43
CA LEU A 188 7.94 -15.24 -9.75
C LEU A 188 9.22 -16.07 -9.69
N PHE A 189 10.18 -15.67 -8.86
CA PHE A 189 11.43 -16.39 -8.66
C PHE A 189 11.42 -17.34 -7.45
N GLY A 190 10.23 -17.70 -6.97
CA GLY A 190 10.04 -18.83 -6.05
C GLY A 190 10.35 -18.54 -4.58
N HIS A 191 10.47 -17.27 -4.18
CA HIS A 191 10.65 -16.93 -2.77
C HIS A 191 9.32 -17.06 -2.01
N SER A 192 9.24 -18.03 -1.09
CA SER A 192 7.98 -18.39 -0.42
C SER A 192 7.56 -17.44 0.70
N ARG A 193 8.49 -16.64 1.23
CA ARG A 193 8.27 -15.76 2.39
C ARG A 193 8.56 -14.31 2.04
N VAL A 194 7.66 -13.73 1.25
CA VAL A 194 7.69 -12.30 0.90
C VAL A 194 6.38 -11.65 1.33
N SER A 195 6.46 -10.44 1.88
CA SER A 195 5.29 -9.65 2.25
C SER A 195 5.50 -8.17 1.96
N VAL A 196 4.40 -7.44 1.79
CA VAL A 196 4.38 -5.98 1.61
C VAL A 196 3.97 -5.31 2.92
N LEU A 197 4.64 -4.23 3.30
CA LEU A 197 4.32 -3.44 4.48
C LEU A 197 3.09 -2.57 4.22
N SER A 198 2.04 -2.80 5.01
CA SER A 198 0.81 -2.02 4.97
C SER A 198 1.07 -0.53 5.20
N GLY A 199 0.59 0.32 4.29
CA GLY A 199 0.77 1.77 4.34
C GLY A 199 2.19 2.28 4.04
N GLY A 200 3.14 1.39 3.72
CA GLY A 200 4.48 1.75 3.29
C GLY A 200 5.27 2.59 4.30
N PHE A 201 6.19 3.42 3.78
CA PHE A 201 7.03 4.29 4.61
C PHE A 201 6.22 5.40 5.31
N GLU A 202 5.19 5.93 4.66
CA GLU A 202 4.38 7.04 5.19
C GLU A 202 3.63 6.64 6.46
N GLU A 203 3.05 5.43 6.49
CA GLU A 203 2.41 4.91 7.70
C GLU A 203 3.43 4.66 8.82
N TRP A 204 4.61 4.15 8.49
CA TRP A 204 5.69 4.00 9.46
C TRP A 204 6.08 5.34 10.10
N LYS A 205 6.21 6.40 9.29
CA LYS A 205 6.47 7.76 9.75
C LYS A 205 5.34 8.32 10.61
N ARG A 206 4.08 8.07 10.23
CA ARG A 206 2.91 8.48 11.01
C ARG A 206 2.93 7.83 12.40
N LEU A 207 3.27 6.55 12.49
CA LEU A 207 3.36 5.83 13.75
C LEU A 207 4.56 6.29 14.59
N GLN A 208 5.70 6.57 13.97
CA GLN A 208 6.87 7.18 14.61
C GLN A 208 6.54 8.50 15.30
N ALA A 209 5.68 9.34 14.73
CA ALA A 209 5.25 10.58 15.35
C ALA A 209 4.47 10.37 16.68
N THR A 210 3.98 9.15 16.94
CA THR A 210 3.19 8.79 18.12
C THR A 210 3.88 7.82 19.07
N SER A 211 4.95 7.16 18.64
CA SER A 211 5.69 6.17 19.43
C SER A 211 7.15 6.08 18.99
N GLU A 212 8.06 6.22 19.95
CA GLU A 212 9.52 6.11 19.74
C GLU A 212 9.99 4.70 19.34
N GLN A 213 9.10 3.70 19.40
CA GLN A 213 9.43 2.33 19.00
C GLN A 213 9.64 2.18 17.49
N TYR A 214 9.00 3.04 16.69
CA TYR A 214 9.14 3.03 15.24
C TYR A 214 10.38 3.82 14.84
N ARG A 215 11.49 3.11 14.63
CA ARG A 215 12.78 3.72 14.35
C ARG A 215 13.07 3.82 12.86
N THR A 216 13.84 4.85 12.53
CA THR A 216 14.39 5.09 11.20
C THR A 216 15.90 5.29 11.31
N GLU A 217 16.59 5.08 10.20
CA GLU A 217 18.05 5.22 10.05
C GLU A 217 18.36 6.13 8.85
N SER A 218 19.55 6.71 8.82
CA SER A 218 20.07 7.48 7.68
C SER A 218 21.35 6.83 7.15
N GLY A 219 21.71 7.11 5.90
CA GLY A 219 22.89 6.57 5.24
C GLY A 219 22.59 5.40 4.30
N PRO A 220 23.59 4.58 3.95
CA PRO A 220 23.48 3.65 2.83
C PRO A 220 22.63 2.39 3.08
N GLY A 221 21.98 2.28 4.24
CA GLY A 221 21.20 1.13 4.65
C GLY A 221 21.98 0.12 5.48
N ALA A 222 21.28 -0.93 5.91
CA ALA A 222 21.85 -1.96 6.76
C ALA A 222 22.98 -2.73 6.08
N TYR A 223 24.13 -2.79 6.76
CA TYR A 223 25.29 -3.51 6.25
C TYR A 223 24.99 -4.99 6.00
N VAL A 224 25.39 -5.47 4.83
CA VAL A 224 25.25 -6.88 4.44
C VAL A 224 26.43 -7.66 5.01
N GLN A 225 26.17 -8.43 6.07
CA GLN A 225 27.21 -9.22 6.76
C GLN A 225 27.76 -10.38 5.91
N ARG A 226 26.92 -10.93 5.02
CA ARG A 226 27.29 -12.01 4.12
C ARG A 226 26.44 -11.99 2.86
N VAL A 227 26.99 -12.55 1.80
CA VAL A 227 26.21 -12.89 0.61
C VAL A 227 25.15 -13.93 1.00
N GLY A 228 23.91 -13.70 0.59
CA GLY A 228 22.79 -14.59 0.84
C GLY A 228 22.86 -15.88 0.03
N ASN A 229 21.99 -16.84 0.33
CA ASN A 229 21.93 -18.14 -0.35
C ASN A 229 20.72 -18.31 -1.29
N PHE A 230 19.92 -17.25 -1.52
CA PHE A 230 18.69 -17.30 -2.33
C PHE A 230 18.87 -18.05 -3.66
N ARG A 231 17.97 -18.97 -4.01
CA ARG A 231 17.96 -19.72 -5.27
C ARG A 231 16.69 -19.36 -6.02
N ALA A 232 16.85 -18.77 -7.19
CA ALA A 232 15.70 -18.43 -8.03
C ALA A 232 15.14 -19.70 -8.66
N GLU A 233 13.83 -19.89 -8.51
CA GLU A 233 13.06 -20.97 -9.14
C GLU A 233 11.89 -20.34 -9.88
N TRP A 234 11.79 -20.61 -11.18
CA TRP A 234 10.76 -20.00 -12.02
C TRP A 234 9.38 -20.54 -11.66
N ASN A 235 8.50 -19.65 -11.23
CA ASN A 235 7.11 -19.94 -10.92
C ASN A 235 6.22 -19.49 -12.09
N SER A 236 5.80 -20.44 -12.93
CA SER A 236 4.90 -20.17 -14.06
C SER A 236 3.48 -19.80 -13.63
N ASP A 237 3.07 -20.13 -12.42
CA ASP A 237 1.68 -19.97 -11.97
C ASP A 237 1.29 -18.50 -11.72
N VAL A 238 2.28 -17.60 -11.68
CA VAL A 238 2.08 -16.15 -11.48
C VAL A 238 2.34 -15.32 -12.74
N ILE A 239 2.42 -15.98 -13.90
CA ILE A 239 2.54 -15.34 -15.21
C ILE A 239 1.34 -15.72 -16.08
N CYS A 240 0.88 -14.73 -16.83
CA CYS A 240 -0.02 -14.91 -17.95
C CYS A 240 0.72 -14.42 -19.20
N THR A 241 0.88 -15.29 -20.20
CA THR A 241 1.56 -14.96 -21.46
C THR A 241 0.60 -14.29 -22.45
N PHE A 242 1.14 -13.73 -23.53
CA PHE A 242 0.32 -13.19 -24.61
C PHE A 242 -0.64 -14.24 -25.19
N ASP A 243 -0.16 -15.48 -25.37
CA ASP A 243 -0.97 -16.58 -25.90
C ASP A 243 -2.08 -16.98 -24.92
N ASP A 244 -1.81 -16.95 -23.60
CA ASP A 244 -2.82 -17.20 -22.57
C ASP A 244 -3.93 -16.14 -22.61
N VAL A 245 -3.56 -14.86 -22.75
CA VAL A 245 -4.52 -13.75 -22.89
C VAL A 245 -5.34 -13.89 -24.17
N LEU A 246 -4.70 -14.23 -25.29
CA LEU A 246 -5.36 -14.42 -26.58
C LEU A 246 -6.36 -15.59 -26.53
N ALA A 247 -5.96 -16.73 -25.95
CA ALA A 247 -6.85 -17.87 -25.76
C ALA A 247 -8.03 -17.53 -24.84
N ASN A 248 -7.80 -16.74 -23.79
CA ASN A 248 -8.85 -16.33 -22.86
C ASN A 248 -9.89 -15.38 -23.50
N ALA A 249 -9.54 -14.68 -24.59
CA ALA A 249 -10.50 -13.84 -25.33
C ALA A 249 -11.66 -14.68 -25.94
N GLU A 250 -11.37 -15.93 -26.31
CA GLU A 250 -12.36 -16.89 -26.81
C GLU A 250 -12.96 -17.72 -25.67
N LEU A 251 -12.11 -18.26 -24.79
CA LEU A 251 -12.50 -19.24 -23.78
C LEU A 251 -13.18 -18.62 -22.55
N LYS A 252 -12.87 -17.37 -22.21
CA LYS A 252 -13.42 -16.62 -21.05
C LYS A 252 -13.36 -17.40 -19.74
N THR A 253 -12.23 -18.08 -19.50
CA THR A 253 -12.00 -18.90 -18.31
C THR A 253 -11.58 -18.07 -17.10
N TYR A 254 -11.07 -16.86 -17.31
CA TYR A 254 -10.63 -15.94 -16.26
C TYR A 254 -11.07 -14.50 -16.54
N ASP A 255 -11.28 -13.73 -15.47
CA ASP A 255 -11.46 -12.28 -15.57
C ASP A 255 -10.12 -11.62 -15.88
N LEU A 256 -10.11 -10.71 -16.86
CA LEU A 256 -8.94 -9.89 -17.21
C LEU A 256 -9.15 -8.49 -16.63
N VAL A 257 -8.21 -8.05 -15.80
CA VAL A 257 -8.25 -6.74 -15.13
C VAL A 257 -7.03 -5.93 -15.58
N ASP A 258 -7.26 -4.72 -16.07
CA ASP A 258 -6.22 -3.74 -16.34
C ASP A 258 -6.23 -2.68 -15.22
N ALA A 259 -5.08 -2.51 -14.56
CA ALA A 259 -4.91 -1.60 -13.43
C ALA A 259 -4.47 -0.19 -13.84
N GLN A 260 -4.33 0.09 -15.14
CA GLN A 260 -4.01 1.43 -15.62
C GLN A 260 -5.18 2.40 -15.42
N ASP A 261 -4.85 3.69 -15.33
CA ASP A 261 -5.85 4.75 -15.25
C ASP A 261 -6.81 4.70 -16.44
N ARG A 262 -8.10 4.94 -16.15
CA ARG A 262 -9.19 4.90 -17.14
C ARG A 262 -8.90 5.76 -18.37
N GLU A 263 -8.24 6.90 -18.18
CA GLU A 263 -7.89 7.84 -19.25
C GLU A 263 -6.83 7.29 -20.21
N VAL A 264 -5.96 6.39 -19.75
CA VAL A 264 -4.98 5.69 -20.58
C VAL A 264 -5.65 4.59 -21.42
N LEU A 265 -6.72 3.98 -20.88
CA LEU A 265 -7.50 2.95 -21.57
C LEU A 265 -8.44 3.52 -22.64
N CYS A 266 -9.04 4.69 -22.39
CA CYS A 266 -10.12 5.25 -23.21
C CYS A 266 -9.76 5.50 -24.71
N PRO A 267 -8.54 5.96 -25.07
CA PRO A 267 -8.16 6.17 -26.47
C PRO A 267 -8.17 4.88 -27.30
N VAL A 268 -7.85 3.73 -26.69
CA VAL A 268 -7.79 2.43 -27.37
C VAL A 268 -9.19 1.87 -27.63
N TYR A 269 -10.11 2.05 -26.68
CA TYR A 269 -11.51 1.61 -26.84
C TYR A 269 -12.28 2.43 -27.87
N LEU A 270 -12.01 3.74 -28.01
CA LEU A 270 -12.65 4.56 -29.04
C LEU A 270 -12.29 4.08 -30.46
N TRP A 271 -11.04 3.65 -30.67
CA TRP A 271 -10.57 3.16 -31.96
C TRP A 271 -11.20 1.82 -32.35
N PHE A 272 -11.32 0.88 -31.41
CA PHE A 272 -12.00 -0.40 -31.65
C PHE A 272 -13.51 -0.23 -31.90
N HIS A 273 -14.20 0.69 -31.22
CA HIS A 273 -15.62 0.96 -31.46
C HIS A 273 -15.90 1.72 -32.76
N ILE A 274 -14.97 2.57 -33.22
CA ILE A 274 -15.08 3.23 -34.52
C ILE A 274 -14.85 2.20 -35.64
N LEU A 275 -13.86 1.32 -35.54
CA LEU A 275 -13.59 0.35 -36.61
C LEU A 275 -14.64 -0.76 -36.73
N GLN A 276 -15.30 -1.16 -35.63
CA GLN A 276 -16.40 -2.14 -35.68
C GLN A 276 -17.73 -1.59 -36.21
N ASN A 277 -17.89 -0.26 -36.31
CA ASN A 277 -19.08 0.38 -36.86
C ASN A 277 -18.89 0.99 -38.26
N THR A 278 -17.72 0.79 -38.88
CA THR A 278 -17.40 1.39 -40.20
C THR A 278 -17.10 0.36 -41.30
N PHE A 279 -17.33 -0.94 -41.07
CA PHE A 279 -17.25 -1.99 -42.11
C PHE A 279 -18.41 -2.97 -41.99
#